data_AF-A0A8S4ATU2-F1
#
_entry.id   AF-A0A8S4ATU2-F1
#
_cell.length_a   1.000
_cell.length_b   1.000
_cell.length_c   1.000
_cell.angle_alpha   90.00
_cell.angle_beta   90.00
_cell.angle_gamma   90.00
#
_symmetry.space_group_name_H-M   'P 1'
#
loop_
_entity.id
_entity.type
_entity.pdbx_description
1 polymer ?
#
loop_
_entity_poly.entity_id
_entity_poly.type
_entity_poly.pdbx_seq_one_letter_code
_entity_poly.pdbx_strand_id
1 'polypeptide(L)'
;MPDTKLCLEALSALVGCCVESTTGSVHLTPQDFINIVALREFFKQEGLKQLEYQPENPGLESLSLQELDDKDMYNSPPALTGESAVNSKVTVKINLEDFFHPEYNYDFTNIKDGETKFMRGNERYYRPCGWNRLAIRVIKKYDGGDDWLGTGSDAWPVSYHGSNMDGSSGVILGHQGNPGDEPQFLEAGAASLINENTRGRGVYSTPDIKMAEKYCKTFRSKVDGKRYKVLLQNRINPEKRTKCQRDDVWLVYIPDGTNDIQSKVIVQDSIRPYGLLLKQL
;
A
#
# COMPACT_ATOMS: atom_id res chain seq x y z
N MET A 1 4.75 17.90 12.92
CA MET A 1 5.17 16.63 12.30
C MET A 1 4.85 15.51 13.28
N PRO A 2 4.21 14.40 12.86
CA PRO A 2 4.03 13.21 13.69
C PRO A 2 5.32 12.76 14.35
N ASP A 3 5.19 12.16 15.54
CA ASP A 3 6.31 11.55 16.24
C ASP A 3 6.98 10.47 15.37
N THR A 4 8.31 10.45 15.33
CA THR A 4 9.09 9.51 14.52
C THR A 4 8.76 8.05 14.85
N LYS A 5 8.52 7.72 16.12
CA LYS A 5 8.13 6.38 16.54
C LYS A 5 6.74 6.03 16.02
N LEU A 6 5.80 6.97 16.01
CA LEU A 6 4.48 6.76 15.40
C LEU A 6 4.61 6.47 13.90
N CYS A 7 5.54 7.16 13.20
CA CYS A 7 5.82 6.89 11.79
C CYS A 7 6.37 5.47 11.59
N LEU A 8 7.32 5.03 12.43
CA LEU A 8 7.89 3.67 12.38
C LEU A 8 6.84 2.61 12.70
N GLU A 9 5.94 2.85 13.66
CA GLU A 9 4.82 1.97 13.99
C GLU A 9 3.84 1.86 12.82
N ALA A 10 3.58 2.96 12.10
CA ALA A 10 2.74 2.96 10.91
C ALA A 10 3.36 2.15 9.75
N LEU A 11 4.66 2.32 9.51
CA LEU A 11 5.39 1.52 8.53
C LEU A 11 5.40 0.04 8.92
N SER A 12 5.60 -0.26 10.21
CA SER A 12 5.52 -1.61 10.77
C SER A 12 4.13 -2.22 10.58
N ALA A 13 3.06 -1.44 10.71
CA ALA A 13 1.70 -1.93 10.50
C ALA A 13 1.43 -2.33 9.03
N LEU A 14 1.99 -1.58 8.07
CA LEU A 14 1.85 -1.88 6.63
C LEU A 14 2.72 -3.06 6.20
N VAL A 15 3.99 -3.08 6.61
CA VAL A 15 4.93 -4.18 6.31
C VAL A 15 4.72 -5.37 7.25
N GLY A 16 3.93 -5.23 8.29
CA GLY A 16 3.62 -6.29 9.25
C GLY A 16 4.79 -6.69 10.15
N CYS A 17 6.06 -6.43 9.81
CA CYS A 17 7.20 -6.70 10.68
C CYS A 17 7.66 -5.44 11.44
N CYS A 18 8.65 -5.58 12.34
CA CYS A 18 9.19 -4.42 13.05
C CYS A 18 9.98 -3.54 12.08
N VAL A 19 9.74 -2.22 12.10
CA VAL A 19 10.53 -1.24 11.36
C VAL A 19 11.28 -0.33 12.33
N GLU A 20 12.60 -0.25 12.18
CA GLU A 20 13.49 0.53 13.03
C GLU A 20 14.28 1.57 12.20
N SER A 21 14.65 2.67 12.85
CA SER A 21 15.54 3.65 12.22
C SER A 21 16.99 3.17 12.26
N THR A 22 17.74 3.42 11.19
CA THR A 22 19.18 3.19 11.10
C THR A 22 19.87 4.41 10.49
N THR A 23 21.16 4.58 10.81
CA THR A 23 22.07 5.49 10.10
C THR A 23 22.96 4.75 9.11
N GLY A 24 22.81 3.43 8.99
CA GLY A 24 23.57 2.60 8.07
C GLY A 24 23.19 2.83 6.61
N SER A 25 24.15 2.57 5.72
CA SER A 25 23.97 2.65 4.26
C SER A 25 23.00 1.59 3.72
N VAL A 26 22.89 0.45 4.39
CA VAL A 26 21.98 -0.65 4.03
C VAL A 26 20.66 -0.47 4.75
N HIS A 27 19.64 -0.07 4.00
CA HIS A 27 18.30 0.17 4.52
C HIS A 27 17.25 0.06 3.42
N LEU A 28 16.01 -0.17 3.82
CA LEU A 28 14.87 -0.30 2.91
C LEU A 28 14.55 1.06 2.28
N THR A 29 14.52 1.12 0.95
CA THR A 29 14.13 2.34 0.22
C THR A 29 12.60 2.49 0.20
N PRO A 30 12.09 3.70 -0.11
CA PRO A 30 10.66 3.87 -0.32
C PRO A 30 10.05 2.97 -1.41
N GLN A 31 10.79 2.69 -2.48
CA GLN A 31 10.29 1.81 -3.55
C GLN A 31 10.24 0.35 -3.09
N ASP A 32 11.26 -0.11 -2.36
CA ASP A 32 11.22 -1.45 -1.77
C ASP A 32 10.04 -1.60 -0.81
N PHE A 33 9.75 -0.55 -0.04
CA PHE A 33 8.60 -0.53 0.86
C PHE A 33 7.27 -0.76 0.13
N ILE A 34 7.01 -0.06 -0.99
CA ILE A 34 5.78 -0.30 -1.73
C ILE A 34 5.77 -1.67 -2.39
N ASN A 35 6.91 -2.18 -2.85
CA ASN A 35 7.00 -3.53 -3.39
C ASN A 35 6.59 -4.55 -2.33
N ILE A 36 7.03 -4.40 -1.08
CA ILE A 36 6.62 -5.29 0.02
C ILE A 36 5.12 -5.19 0.30
N VAL A 37 4.59 -3.97 0.41
CA VAL A 37 3.18 -3.76 0.82
C VAL A 37 2.23 -4.17 -0.31
N ALA A 38 2.52 -3.76 -1.53
CA ALA A 38 1.62 -3.91 -2.67
C ALA A 38 1.68 -5.29 -3.34
N LEU A 39 2.84 -5.96 -3.32
CA LEU A 39 3.01 -7.30 -3.91
C LEU A 39 2.85 -8.44 -2.89
N ARG A 40 2.62 -8.14 -1.61
CA ARG A 40 2.48 -9.15 -0.55
C ARG A 40 1.54 -10.29 -0.96
N GLU A 41 0.33 -9.94 -1.38
CA GLU A 41 -0.68 -10.94 -1.67
C GLU A 41 -0.39 -11.68 -2.97
N PHE A 42 0.12 -10.98 -3.98
CA PHE A 42 0.59 -11.59 -5.22
C PHE A 42 1.63 -12.69 -4.94
N PHE A 43 2.65 -12.40 -4.14
CA PHE A 43 3.69 -13.37 -3.82
C PHE A 43 3.17 -14.54 -2.96
N LYS A 44 2.25 -14.29 -2.02
CA LYS A 44 1.57 -15.38 -1.28
C LYS A 44 0.84 -16.34 -2.23
N GLN A 45 0.16 -15.82 -3.25
CA GLN A 45 -0.60 -16.61 -4.23
C GLN A 45 0.31 -17.43 -5.16
N GLU A 46 1.46 -16.88 -5.55
CA GLU A 46 2.49 -17.60 -6.32
C GLU A 46 3.25 -18.65 -5.47
N GLY A 47 2.82 -18.87 -4.22
CA GLY A 47 3.42 -19.87 -3.31
C GLY A 47 4.73 -19.42 -2.69
N LEU A 48 5.15 -18.16 -2.90
CA LEU A 48 6.32 -17.57 -2.27
C LEU A 48 5.99 -17.26 -0.81
N LYS A 49 6.67 -17.95 0.10
CA LYS A 49 6.52 -17.77 1.55
C LYS A 49 7.46 -16.73 2.11
N GLN A 50 8.51 -16.40 1.36
CA GLN A 50 9.55 -15.45 1.73
C GLN A 50 9.95 -14.62 0.52
N LEU A 51 10.17 -13.33 0.73
CA LEU A 51 10.77 -12.46 -0.28
C LEU A 51 12.26 -12.32 -0.03
N GLU A 52 13.04 -12.79 -0.98
CA GLU A 52 14.47 -12.53 -1.04
C GLU A 52 14.70 -11.12 -1.63
N TYR A 53 15.55 -10.35 -0.96
CA TYR A 53 16.04 -9.06 -1.44
C TYR A 53 17.54 -9.19 -1.71
N GLN A 54 17.98 -8.62 -2.83
CA GLN A 54 19.29 -8.89 -3.43
C GLN A 54 20.50 -8.50 -2.56
N PRO A 55 21.67 -9.12 -2.80
CA PRO A 55 22.88 -9.02 -1.97
C PRO A 55 23.55 -7.64 -1.95
N GLU A 56 23.11 -6.66 -2.77
CA GLU A 56 23.55 -5.26 -2.64
C GLU A 56 23.04 -4.58 -1.35
N ASN A 57 22.05 -5.17 -0.66
CA ASN A 57 21.54 -4.70 0.64
C ASN A 57 21.47 -5.86 1.67
N PRO A 58 22.60 -6.23 2.32
CA PRO A 58 22.71 -7.39 3.24
C PRO A 58 21.87 -7.31 4.54
N GLY A 59 21.04 -6.28 4.73
CA GLY A 59 20.20 -6.11 5.93
C GLY A 59 18.79 -6.71 5.80
N LEU A 60 18.45 -7.28 4.64
CA LEU A 60 17.12 -7.79 4.31
C LEU A 60 17.22 -9.24 3.82
N GLU A 61 17.85 -10.12 4.62
CA GLU A 61 18.17 -11.50 4.24
C GLU A 61 16.95 -12.35 3.83
N SER A 62 15.75 -12.01 4.30
CA SER A 62 14.46 -12.43 3.72
C SER A 62 13.30 -11.84 4.53
N LEU A 63 12.15 -11.61 3.90
CA LEU A 63 10.91 -11.22 4.58
C LEU A 63 9.86 -12.33 4.50
N SER A 64 9.48 -12.90 5.64
CA SER A 64 8.39 -13.87 5.72
C SER A 64 7.05 -13.21 5.39
N LEU A 65 6.30 -13.81 4.46
CA LEU A 65 4.97 -13.36 4.06
C LEU A 65 3.84 -14.03 4.86
N GLN A 66 4.14 -15.11 5.59
CA GLN A 66 3.13 -15.95 6.27
C GLN A 66 2.75 -15.46 7.66
N GLU A 67 3.61 -14.70 8.32
CA GLU A 67 3.26 -14.13 9.61
C GLU A 67 2.32 -12.93 9.37
N LEU A 68 1.28 -12.77 10.19
CA LEU A 68 0.56 -11.51 10.47
C LEU A 68 -0.88 -11.34 9.98
N ASP A 69 -1.51 -12.34 9.36
CA ASP A 69 -2.95 -12.25 9.05
C ASP A 69 -3.88 -12.66 10.21
N ASP A 70 -3.46 -13.44 11.22
CA ASP A 70 -4.38 -13.99 12.23
C ASP A 70 -3.99 -13.79 13.70
N LYS A 71 -3.44 -12.63 14.07
CA LYS A 71 -3.49 -12.20 15.48
C LYS A 71 -3.95 -10.76 15.57
N ASP A 72 -5.27 -10.59 15.57
CA ASP A 72 -5.87 -9.57 16.42
C ASP A 72 -5.20 -9.63 17.80
N MET A 73 -4.51 -8.54 18.16
CA MET A 73 -3.90 -8.29 19.46
C MET A 73 -4.94 -8.16 20.61
N TYR A 74 -6.11 -8.79 20.45
CA TYR A 74 -7.27 -8.73 21.34
C TYR A 74 -7.87 -10.09 21.72
N ASN A 75 -7.05 -11.14 21.78
CA ASN A 75 -7.43 -12.34 22.53
C ASN A 75 -6.82 -12.31 23.94
N SER A 76 -7.67 -12.51 24.94
CA SER A 76 -7.31 -12.81 26.33
C SER A 76 -6.20 -13.87 26.41
N PRO A 77 -5.33 -13.85 27.45
CA PRO A 77 -4.16 -14.71 27.50
C PRO A 77 -4.57 -16.20 27.40
N PRO A 78 -4.00 -16.97 26.47
CA PRO A 78 -4.16 -18.42 26.46
C PRO A 78 -3.47 -19.00 27.70
N ALA A 79 -4.13 -19.97 28.33
CA ALA A 79 -3.56 -20.74 29.43
C ALA A 79 -2.25 -21.42 29.00
N LEU A 80 -1.32 -21.50 29.96
CA LEU A 80 0.00 -22.13 29.86
C LEU A 80 -0.08 -23.56 29.35
N THR A 81 0.44 -23.83 28.14
CA THR A 81 1.04 -25.11 27.76
C THR A 81 2.00 -24.94 26.58
N GLY A 82 3.27 -25.31 26.78
CA GLY A 82 4.11 -25.97 25.78
C GLY A 82 4.79 -25.12 24.69
N GLU A 83 6.11 -24.98 24.85
CA GLU A 83 7.12 -24.76 23.81
C GLU A 83 7.08 -23.43 23.04
N SER A 84 7.83 -22.45 23.59
CA SER A 84 8.23 -21.24 22.87
C SER A 84 9.18 -21.59 21.72
N ALA A 85 8.63 -21.70 20.51
CA ALA A 85 9.40 -21.39 19.32
C ALA A 85 9.83 -19.91 19.42
N VAL A 86 11.13 -19.67 19.45
CA VAL A 86 11.71 -18.32 19.41
C VAL A 86 11.39 -17.73 18.04
N ASN A 87 10.25 -17.06 17.95
CA ASN A 87 9.83 -16.34 16.74
C ASN A 87 10.72 -15.11 16.60
N SER A 88 11.82 -15.24 15.86
CA SER A 88 12.69 -14.13 15.49
C SER A 88 11.87 -13.11 14.72
N LYS A 89 11.40 -12.07 15.40
CA LYS A 89 10.69 -10.96 14.76
C LYS A 89 11.61 -10.34 13.71
N VAL A 90 11.31 -10.57 12.43
CA VAL A 90 12.03 -9.95 11.33
C VAL A 90 11.97 -8.43 11.52
N THR A 91 13.14 -7.79 11.46
CA THR A 91 13.28 -6.35 11.69
C THR A 91 13.86 -5.71 10.45
N VAL A 92 13.11 -4.76 9.90
CA VAL A 92 13.48 -3.95 8.74
C VAL A 92 14.04 -2.63 9.22
N LYS A 93 15.11 -2.16 8.59
CA LYS A 93 15.74 -0.88 8.93
C LYS A 93 15.52 0.14 7.83
N ILE A 94 15.17 1.37 8.20
CA ILE A 94 15.06 2.53 7.29
C ILE A 94 15.96 3.67 7.77
N ASN A 95 16.57 4.41 6.85
CA ASN A 95 17.15 5.71 7.18
C ASN A 95 16.03 6.77 7.08
N LEU A 96 15.74 7.44 8.19
CA LEU A 96 14.64 8.40 8.27
C LEU A 96 14.83 9.62 7.37
N GLU A 97 16.08 10.09 7.22
CA GLU A 97 16.41 11.23 6.38
C GLU A 97 16.30 10.87 4.91
N ASP A 98 16.67 9.65 4.53
CA ASP A 98 16.55 9.13 3.17
C ASP A 98 15.13 8.70 2.80
N PHE A 99 14.32 8.30 3.79
CA PHE A 99 12.98 7.78 3.58
C PHE A 99 11.90 8.88 3.61
N PHE A 100 11.97 9.80 4.57
CA PHE A 100 10.99 10.87 4.72
C PHE A 100 11.52 12.21 4.19
N HIS A 101 10.60 13.07 3.76
CA HIS A 101 10.91 14.43 3.31
C HIS A 101 10.07 15.47 4.07
N PRO A 102 10.42 15.78 5.34
CA PRO A 102 9.57 16.54 6.25
C PRO A 102 9.07 17.89 5.74
N GLU A 103 9.89 18.58 4.94
CA GLU A 103 9.58 19.86 4.32
C GLU A 103 8.33 19.83 3.41
N TYR A 104 7.99 18.66 2.88
CA TYR A 104 6.80 18.46 2.04
C TYR A 104 5.65 17.79 2.79
N ASN A 105 5.74 17.61 4.11
CA ASN A 105 4.61 17.15 4.92
C ASN A 105 3.44 18.12 4.78
N TYR A 106 2.22 17.59 4.87
CA TYR A 106 1.03 18.43 4.78
C TYR A 106 -0.12 17.85 5.61
N ASP A 107 -0.66 18.68 6.50
CA ASP A 107 -1.75 18.28 7.39
C ASP A 107 -3.10 18.58 6.75
N PHE A 108 -3.82 17.54 6.31
CA PHE A 108 -5.19 17.67 5.82
C PHE A 108 -6.25 17.39 6.91
N THR A 109 -5.86 17.19 8.18
CA THR A 109 -6.77 16.74 9.26
C THR A 109 -8.01 17.64 9.38
N ASN A 110 -7.82 18.96 9.28
CA ASN A 110 -8.90 19.95 9.43
C ASN A 110 -9.36 20.56 8.09
N ILE A 111 -8.92 20.01 6.95
CA ILE A 111 -9.25 20.53 5.63
C ILE A 111 -10.58 19.97 5.14
N LYS A 112 -11.37 20.83 4.51
CA LYS A 112 -12.63 20.50 3.85
C LYS A 112 -12.65 21.14 2.46
N ASP A 113 -12.68 20.30 1.44
CA ASP A 113 -12.61 20.75 0.04
C ASP A 113 -13.95 21.15 -0.55
N GLY A 114 -15.05 20.78 0.11
CA GLY A 114 -16.40 20.97 -0.42
C GLY A 114 -16.53 20.33 -1.80
N GLU A 115 -16.95 21.12 -2.79
CA GLU A 115 -17.13 20.69 -4.18
C GLU A 115 -15.90 20.93 -5.06
N THR A 116 -14.80 21.42 -4.50
CA THR A 116 -13.58 21.73 -5.25
C THR A 116 -13.02 20.47 -5.90
N LYS A 117 -12.75 20.55 -7.20
CA LYS A 117 -12.15 19.46 -7.98
C LYS A 117 -10.65 19.67 -8.08
N PHE A 118 -9.89 18.62 -7.76
CA PHE A 118 -8.44 18.61 -7.87
C PHE A 118 -8.01 17.64 -8.98
N MET A 119 -7.02 18.06 -9.76
CA MET A 119 -6.50 17.31 -10.90
C MET A 119 -4.99 17.12 -10.77
N ARG A 120 -4.50 15.96 -11.19
CA ARG A 120 -3.08 15.65 -11.39
C ARG A 120 -2.96 14.71 -12.59
N GLY A 121 -2.10 15.02 -13.56
CA GLY A 121 -1.96 14.20 -14.76
C GLY A 121 -3.25 14.08 -15.56
N ASN A 122 -4.01 15.18 -15.68
CA ASN A 122 -5.35 15.23 -16.28
C ASN A 122 -6.41 14.30 -15.67
N GLU A 123 -6.14 13.71 -14.50
CA GLU A 123 -7.10 12.84 -13.80
C GLU A 123 -7.57 13.49 -12.49
N ARG A 124 -8.86 13.32 -12.20
CA ARG A 124 -9.45 13.79 -10.95
C ARG A 124 -8.99 12.91 -9.81
N TYR A 125 -8.68 13.52 -8.67
CA TYR A 125 -8.46 12.80 -7.42
C TYR A 125 -9.09 13.53 -6.25
N TYR A 126 -9.37 12.78 -5.18
CA TYR A 126 -9.86 13.33 -3.92
C TYR A 126 -8.66 13.55 -3.00
N ARG A 127 -8.40 14.79 -2.59
CA ARG A 127 -7.34 15.05 -1.59
C ARG A 127 -7.66 14.30 -0.31
N PRO A 128 -6.65 13.87 0.47
CA PRO A 128 -6.88 13.05 1.64
C PRO A 128 -7.35 13.90 2.84
N CYS A 129 -8.44 14.64 2.68
CA CYS A 129 -9.06 15.44 3.74
C CYS A 129 -9.37 14.58 4.96
N GLY A 130 -9.00 15.07 6.15
CA GLY A 130 -9.08 14.30 7.40
C GLY A 130 -7.86 13.41 7.68
N TRP A 131 -6.82 13.45 6.85
CA TRP A 131 -5.58 12.69 7.04
C TRP A 131 -4.38 13.62 7.21
N ASN A 132 -3.39 13.19 7.99
CA ASN A 132 -2.09 13.83 8.05
C ASN A 132 -1.14 13.12 7.07
N ARG A 133 -0.57 13.87 6.11
CA ARG A 133 0.35 13.31 5.12
C ARG A 133 1.80 13.58 5.51
N LEU A 134 2.51 12.49 5.73
CA LEU A 134 3.97 12.44 5.80
C LEU A 134 4.52 12.25 4.39
N ALA A 135 5.36 13.17 3.91
CA ALA A 135 5.98 13.06 2.61
C ALA A 135 7.13 12.04 2.63
N ILE A 136 7.17 11.22 1.59
CA ILE A 136 8.24 10.27 1.31
C ILE A 136 9.25 10.95 0.39
N ARG A 137 10.55 10.73 0.61
CA ARG A 137 11.61 11.33 -0.21
C ARG A 137 11.74 10.59 -1.54
N VAL A 138 11.36 11.29 -2.60
CA VAL A 138 11.27 10.74 -3.97
C VAL A 138 12.00 11.56 -5.02
N ILE A 139 12.41 12.78 -4.68
CA ILE A 139 13.13 13.69 -5.59
C ILE A 139 14.46 13.05 -5.99
N LYS A 140 14.71 12.97 -7.31
CA LYS A 140 15.90 12.33 -7.90
C LYS A 140 16.10 10.86 -7.51
N LYS A 141 15.03 10.16 -7.12
CA LYS A 141 15.08 8.72 -6.76
C LYS A 141 14.63 7.81 -7.90
N TYR A 142 14.10 8.36 -8.99
CA TYR A 142 13.62 7.60 -10.13
C TYR A 142 14.24 8.09 -11.44
N ASP A 143 14.39 7.15 -12.38
CA ASP A 143 14.80 7.47 -13.73
C ASP A 143 13.73 8.31 -14.45
N GLY A 144 14.19 9.13 -15.40
CA GLY A 144 13.35 10.04 -16.17
C GLY A 144 13.02 11.36 -15.46
N GLY A 145 13.61 11.63 -14.29
CA GLY A 145 13.44 12.89 -13.56
C GLY A 145 12.19 12.95 -12.68
N ASP A 146 11.83 14.16 -12.25
CA ASP A 146 10.78 14.40 -11.24
C ASP A 146 9.47 14.95 -11.82
N ASP A 147 9.33 15.03 -13.14
CA ASP A 147 8.16 15.62 -13.82
C ASP A 147 6.85 14.89 -13.48
N TRP A 148 6.93 13.59 -13.17
CA TRP A 148 5.81 12.77 -12.69
C TRP A 148 5.16 13.31 -11.39
N LEU A 149 5.89 14.08 -10.56
CA LEU A 149 5.37 14.73 -9.35
C LEU A 149 4.61 16.03 -9.64
N GLY A 150 4.67 16.52 -10.88
CA GLY A 150 4.08 17.78 -11.31
C GLY A 150 2.57 17.89 -11.09
N THR A 151 2.04 19.02 -11.55
CA THR A 151 0.60 19.33 -11.48
C THR A 151 -0.07 19.39 -12.85
N GLY A 152 0.73 19.38 -13.93
CA GLY A 152 0.29 19.46 -15.31
C GLY A 152 -0.26 18.16 -15.88
N SER A 153 -0.45 18.16 -17.20
CA SER A 153 -0.97 17.03 -17.99
C SER A 153 0.04 15.90 -18.19
N ASP A 154 1.33 16.22 -18.08
CA ASP A 154 2.49 15.34 -18.16
C ASP A 154 2.80 14.62 -16.83
N ALA A 155 2.24 15.11 -15.72
CA ALA A 155 2.40 14.50 -14.41
C ALA A 155 1.66 13.16 -14.31
N TRP A 156 2.07 12.32 -13.35
CA TRP A 156 1.36 11.08 -13.06
C TRP A 156 0.15 11.35 -12.15
N PRO A 157 -1.01 10.72 -12.42
CA PRO A 157 -2.17 10.80 -11.54
C PRO A 157 -1.91 10.33 -10.10
N VAL A 158 -2.68 10.86 -9.16
CA VAL A 158 -2.61 10.45 -7.75
C VAL A 158 -3.49 9.23 -7.53
N SER A 159 -2.96 8.24 -6.83
CA SER A 159 -3.73 7.09 -6.35
C SER A 159 -3.41 6.77 -4.88
N TYR A 160 -4.31 6.04 -4.25
CA TYR A 160 -4.20 5.55 -2.89
C TYR A 160 -4.22 4.04 -2.89
N HIS A 161 -3.39 3.44 -2.05
CA HIS A 161 -3.30 1.99 -1.86
C HIS A 161 -3.55 1.67 -0.39
N GLY A 162 -4.64 0.93 -0.14
CA GLY A 162 -4.90 0.27 1.14
C GLY A 162 -4.24 -1.09 1.17
N SER A 163 -3.73 -1.50 2.32
CA SER A 163 -3.00 -2.78 2.48
C SER A 163 -3.82 -3.99 2.08
N ASN A 164 -5.15 -3.90 2.15
CA ASN A 164 -6.06 -4.99 1.80
C ASN A 164 -6.71 -4.75 0.42
N MET A 165 -6.13 -3.87 -0.42
CA MET A 165 -6.52 -3.70 -1.83
C MET A 165 -5.76 -4.68 -2.71
N ASP A 166 -6.05 -5.96 -2.52
CA ASP A 166 -5.25 -7.08 -3.01
C ASP A 166 -5.99 -7.98 -4.01
N GLY A 167 -7.19 -7.56 -4.44
CA GLY A 167 -8.06 -8.33 -5.33
C GLY A 167 -8.78 -9.51 -4.65
N SER A 168 -8.34 -9.96 -3.48
CA SER A 168 -8.99 -10.99 -2.67
C SER A 168 -10.30 -10.46 -2.05
N SER A 169 -10.28 -9.19 -1.63
CA SER A 169 -11.38 -8.51 -0.93
C SER A 169 -12.53 -8.04 -1.84
N GLY A 170 -12.64 -8.58 -3.06
CA GLY A 170 -13.69 -8.17 -4.00
C GLY A 170 -13.65 -6.67 -4.31
N VAL A 171 -12.48 -6.03 -4.29
CA VAL A 171 -12.32 -4.59 -4.60
C VAL A 171 -12.97 -4.23 -5.95
N ILE A 172 -12.97 -5.19 -6.88
CA ILE A 172 -13.59 -5.13 -8.20
C ILE A 172 -15.10 -5.47 -8.16
N LEU A 173 -15.57 -6.21 -7.15
CA LEU A 173 -16.96 -6.67 -6.96
C LEU A 173 -17.72 -5.75 -5.98
N GLY A 174 -18.24 -4.64 -6.47
CA GLY A 174 -19.12 -3.74 -5.71
C GLY A 174 -20.54 -3.78 -6.25
N HIS A 175 -21.44 -4.46 -5.54
CA HIS A 175 -22.88 -4.56 -5.82
C HIS A 175 -23.54 -3.17 -6.01
N GLN A 176 -24.33 -3.02 -7.08
CA GLN A 176 -25.41 -2.03 -7.15
C GLN A 176 -26.72 -2.80 -7.38
N GLY A 177 -27.38 -3.23 -6.31
CA GLY A 177 -28.68 -3.92 -6.35
C GLY A 177 -29.27 -4.07 -4.95
N ASN A 178 -30.60 -4.29 -4.85
CA ASN A 178 -31.24 -4.60 -3.57
C ASN A 178 -31.11 -6.11 -3.26
N PRO A 179 -31.13 -6.53 -1.98
CA PRO A 179 -30.86 -7.91 -1.54
C PRO A 179 -31.91 -8.98 -1.93
N GLY A 180 -32.73 -8.73 -2.95
CA GLY A 180 -33.79 -9.64 -3.41
C GLY A 180 -34.19 -9.46 -4.86
N ASP A 181 -33.46 -8.67 -5.65
CA ASP A 181 -33.70 -8.57 -7.09
C ASP A 181 -33.08 -9.79 -7.79
N GLU A 182 -33.83 -10.43 -8.70
CA GLU A 182 -33.31 -11.56 -9.47
C GLU A 182 -32.14 -11.12 -10.37
N PRO A 183 -31.08 -11.95 -10.51
CA PRO A 183 -29.90 -11.69 -11.33
C PRO A 183 -30.22 -11.29 -12.78
N GLN A 184 -30.25 -10.00 -13.13
CA GLN A 184 -30.28 -9.63 -14.55
C GLN A 184 -28.93 -9.98 -15.16
N PHE A 185 -28.94 -10.85 -16.19
CA PHE A 185 -27.96 -11.28 -17.22
C PHE A 185 -26.45 -10.85 -17.12
N LEU A 186 -26.10 -9.73 -16.50
CA LEU A 186 -24.76 -9.32 -16.05
C LEU A 186 -24.23 -10.10 -14.83
N GLU A 187 -25.07 -10.84 -14.10
CA GLU A 187 -24.64 -11.69 -12.98
C GLU A 187 -24.09 -13.07 -13.39
N ALA A 188 -24.36 -13.55 -14.62
CA ALA A 188 -23.58 -14.61 -15.26
C ALA A 188 -22.22 -14.09 -15.79
N GLY A 189 -22.14 -12.77 -16.03
CA GLY A 189 -20.91 -12.04 -16.30
C GLY A 189 -20.01 -11.97 -15.07
N ALA A 190 -20.55 -11.60 -13.90
CA ALA A 190 -19.86 -11.69 -12.60
C ALA A 190 -19.40 -13.13 -12.26
N ALA A 191 -20.10 -14.16 -12.72
CA ALA A 191 -19.67 -15.56 -12.61
C ALA A 191 -18.51 -15.94 -13.56
N SER A 192 -18.21 -15.12 -14.58
CA SER A 192 -17.16 -15.34 -15.58
C SER A 192 -15.99 -14.34 -15.48
N LEU A 193 -15.98 -13.48 -14.45
CA LEU A 193 -15.01 -12.38 -14.29
C LEU A 193 -13.95 -12.64 -13.21
N ILE A 194 -12.82 -13.32 -13.41
CA ILE A 194 -12.13 -13.96 -14.55
C ILE A 194 -11.06 -14.82 -13.83
N ASN A 195 -10.96 -16.13 -14.07
CA ASN A 195 -9.94 -17.10 -13.57
C ASN A 195 -9.55 -17.04 -12.09
N GLU A 196 -9.73 -18.14 -11.34
CA GLU A 196 -9.10 -18.34 -10.01
C GLU A 196 -7.59 -18.04 -10.03
N ASN A 197 -6.94 -18.23 -11.18
CA ASN A 197 -5.52 -17.98 -11.42
C ASN A 197 -5.12 -16.50 -11.63
N THR A 198 -6.06 -15.55 -11.76
CA THR A 198 -5.74 -14.14 -12.06
C THR A 198 -6.26 -13.11 -11.05
N ARG A 199 -7.08 -13.52 -10.08
CA ARG A 199 -7.44 -12.67 -8.92
C ARG A 199 -6.15 -12.30 -8.18
N GLY A 200 -5.96 -11.01 -7.88
CA GLY A 200 -4.78 -10.57 -7.11
C GLY A 200 -3.45 -10.48 -7.87
N ARG A 201 -3.40 -10.78 -9.18
CA ARG A 201 -2.18 -10.61 -10.00
C ARG A 201 -1.86 -9.15 -10.35
N GLY A 202 -1.53 -8.36 -9.34
CA GLY A 202 -1.10 -6.99 -9.54
C GLY A 202 -1.38 -6.07 -8.37
N VAL A 203 -1.08 -4.79 -8.59
CA VAL A 203 -1.26 -3.75 -7.57
C VAL A 203 -2.53 -2.95 -7.86
N TYR A 204 -3.46 -2.93 -6.91
CA TYR A 204 -4.69 -2.14 -7.01
C TYR A 204 -4.54 -0.81 -6.28
N SER A 205 -5.06 0.25 -6.89
CA SER A 205 -5.12 1.57 -6.26
C SER A 205 -6.34 2.35 -6.74
N THR A 206 -6.65 3.46 -6.10
CA THR A 206 -7.83 4.28 -6.41
C THR A 206 -7.55 5.77 -6.27
N PRO A 207 -8.12 6.66 -7.10
CA PRO A 207 -8.06 8.10 -6.87
C PRO A 207 -8.97 8.59 -5.72
N ASP A 208 -9.84 7.72 -5.17
CA ASP A 208 -10.73 8.02 -4.05
C ASP A 208 -10.19 7.52 -2.71
N ILE A 209 -9.79 8.48 -1.86
CA ILE A 209 -9.31 8.20 -0.51
C ILE A 209 -10.35 7.47 0.35
N LYS A 210 -11.65 7.72 0.17
CA LYS A 210 -12.71 7.05 0.94
C LYS A 210 -12.85 5.59 0.53
N MET A 211 -12.63 5.29 -0.74
CA MET A 211 -12.57 3.92 -1.24
C MET A 211 -11.35 3.21 -0.65
N ALA A 212 -10.16 3.81 -0.70
CA ALA A 212 -8.95 3.23 -0.10
C ALA A 212 -9.08 3.04 1.42
N GLU A 213 -9.76 3.95 2.13
CA GLU A 213 -10.00 3.87 3.58
C GLU A 213 -10.76 2.60 4.00
N LYS A 214 -11.55 2.00 3.12
CA LYS A 214 -12.26 0.72 3.41
C LYS A 214 -11.30 -0.47 3.52
N TYR A 215 -10.12 -0.36 2.93
CA TYR A 215 -9.10 -1.41 2.84
C TYR A 215 -7.80 -1.03 3.56
N CYS A 216 -7.84 0.00 4.42
CA CYS A 216 -6.67 0.46 5.17
C CYS A 216 -6.36 -0.47 6.34
N LYS A 217 -5.08 -0.52 6.74
CA LYS A 217 -4.69 -1.14 8.01
C LYS A 217 -5.01 -0.18 9.16
N THR A 218 -5.39 -0.74 10.31
CA THR A 218 -5.42 0.00 11.58
C THR A 218 -4.42 -0.55 12.57
N PHE A 219 -3.85 0.33 13.40
CA PHE A 219 -2.95 -0.08 14.49
C PHE A 219 -3.19 0.80 15.73
N ARG A 220 -2.77 0.31 16.90
CA ARG A 220 -2.73 1.09 18.15
C ARG A 220 -1.30 1.54 18.40
N SER A 221 -1.08 2.84 18.52
CA SER A 221 0.24 3.39 18.78
C SER A 221 0.64 3.19 20.24
N LYS A 222 1.91 2.87 20.50
CA LYS A 222 2.46 2.84 21.86
C LYS A 222 2.93 4.21 22.32
N VAL A 223 3.05 5.17 21.41
CA VAL A 223 3.49 6.55 21.70
C VAL A 223 2.44 7.27 22.53
N ASP A 224 1.18 7.24 22.09
CA ASP A 224 0.09 7.96 22.73
C ASP A 224 -1.12 7.08 23.10
N GLY A 225 -1.02 5.77 22.84
CA GLY A 225 -2.08 4.81 23.13
C GLY A 225 -3.26 4.88 22.15
N LYS A 226 -3.28 5.76 21.15
CA LYS A 226 -4.44 5.95 20.27
C LYS A 226 -4.46 4.97 19.11
N ARG A 227 -5.60 4.90 18.44
CA ARG A 227 -5.76 4.10 17.22
C ARG A 227 -5.60 4.97 15.97
N TYR A 228 -4.95 4.42 14.97
CA TYR A 228 -4.70 5.08 13.69
C TYR A 228 -5.08 4.18 12.53
N LYS A 229 -5.55 4.80 11.44
CA LYS A 229 -5.57 4.24 10.10
C LYS A 229 -4.31 4.66 9.36
N VAL A 230 -3.79 3.78 8.52
CA VAL A 230 -2.61 4.04 7.67
C VAL A 230 -2.86 3.63 6.22
N LEU A 231 -2.44 4.48 5.29
CA LEU A 231 -2.53 4.27 3.83
C LEU A 231 -1.28 4.77 3.12
N LEU A 232 -1.02 4.23 1.93
CA LEU A 232 -0.03 4.78 1.00
C LEU A 232 -0.70 5.69 -0.02
N GLN A 233 -0.05 6.81 -0.29
CA GLN A 233 -0.36 7.72 -1.37
C GLN A 233 0.73 7.65 -2.42
N ASN A 234 0.30 7.41 -3.66
CA ASN A 234 1.17 7.09 -4.78
C ASN A 234 0.89 8.01 -5.96
N ARG A 235 1.85 8.02 -6.90
CA ARG A 235 1.61 8.41 -8.28
C ARG A 235 1.61 7.16 -9.15
N ILE A 236 0.70 7.09 -10.11
CA ILE A 236 0.57 5.96 -11.03
C ILE A 236 0.86 6.39 -12.46
N ASN A 237 1.65 5.61 -13.18
CA ASN A 237 1.92 5.82 -14.58
C ASN A 237 0.65 5.57 -15.40
N PRO A 238 0.10 6.57 -16.11
CA PRO A 238 -1.13 6.39 -16.88
C PRO A 238 -1.00 5.39 -18.02
N GLU A 239 0.20 5.17 -18.56
CA GLU A 239 0.43 4.26 -19.68
C GLU A 239 0.56 2.79 -19.24
N LYS A 240 0.81 2.54 -17.94
CA LYS A 240 1.04 1.21 -17.39
C LYS A 240 -0.14 0.68 -16.57
N ARG A 241 -1.19 1.48 -16.36
CA ARG A 241 -2.39 1.05 -15.63
C ARG A 241 -3.46 0.49 -16.57
N THR A 242 -4.18 -0.50 -16.07
CA THR A 242 -5.39 -1.04 -16.68
C THR A 242 -6.60 -0.41 -16.00
N LYS A 243 -7.59 0.03 -16.79
CA LYS A 243 -8.90 0.42 -16.28
C LYS A 243 -9.69 -0.83 -15.92
N CYS A 244 -10.10 -0.95 -14.66
CA CYS A 244 -10.98 -2.02 -14.22
C CYS A 244 -12.44 -1.69 -14.57
N GLN A 245 -13.33 -2.68 -14.46
CA GLN A 245 -14.78 -2.46 -14.65
C GLN A 245 -15.40 -1.48 -13.64
N ARG A 246 -14.72 -1.26 -12.51
CA ARG A 246 -15.08 -0.24 -11.54
C ARG A 246 -14.33 1.05 -11.88
N ASP A 247 -15.09 2.11 -12.16
CA ASP A 247 -14.58 3.39 -12.67
C ASP A 247 -13.52 4.06 -11.79
N ASP A 248 -13.46 3.72 -10.50
CA ASP A 248 -12.53 4.29 -9.52
C ASP A 248 -11.47 3.30 -9.00
N VAL A 249 -11.21 2.21 -9.70
CA VAL A 249 -10.12 1.27 -9.36
C VAL A 249 -9.18 1.09 -10.53
N TRP A 250 -7.88 1.23 -10.26
CA TRP A 250 -6.80 1.08 -11.22
C TRP A 250 -5.94 -0.12 -10.84
N LEU A 251 -5.54 -0.89 -11.86
CA LEU A 251 -4.71 -2.08 -11.70
C LEU A 251 -3.40 -1.91 -12.46
N VAL A 252 -2.27 -2.16 -11.81
CA VAL A 252 -1.03 -2.50 -12.50
C VAL A 252 -0.94 -4.02 -12.54
N TYR A 253 -1.17 -4.57 -13.73
CA TYR A 253 -1.23 -6.02 -13.93
C TYR A 253 0.18 -6.62 -13.98
N ILE A 254 0.35 -7.80 -13.36
CA ILE A 254 1.59 -8.58 -13.41
C ILE A 254 1.35 -9.82 -14.27
N PRO A 255 1.95 -9.91 -15.47
CA PRO A 255 1.73 -11.00 -16.40
C PRO A 255 2.08 -12.38 -15.83
N ASP A 256 1.45 -13.41 -16.39
CA ASP A 256 1.80 -14.82 -16.14
C ASP A 256 3.27 -15.10 -16.49
N GLY A 257 3.95 -15.91 -15.66
CA GLY A 257 5.36 -16.26 -15.85
C GLY A 257 6.37 -15.18 -15.47
N THR A 258 5.92 -14.06 -14.90
CA THR A 258 6.78 -12.99 -14.38
C THR A 258 7.45 -13.44 -13.08
N ASN A 259 8.78 -13.33 -12.97
CA ASN A 259 9.50 -13.62 -11.72
C ASN A 259 9.50 -12.43 -10.76
N ASP A 260 10.04 -12.61 -9.54
CA ASP A 260 10.04 -11.59 -8.49
C ASP A 260 10.74 -10.29 -8.89
N ILE A 261 11.86 -10.39 -9.60
CA ILE A 261 12.65 -9.24 -10.05
C ILE A 261 11.84 -8.46 -11.09
N GLN A 262 11.29 -9.16 -12.07
CA GLN A 262 10.46 -8.55 -13.11
C GLN A 262 9.19 -7.91 -12.52
N SER A 263 8.58 -8.54 -11.51
CA SER A 263 7.41 -8.00 -10.82
C SER A 263 7.72 -6.69 -10.10
N LYS A 264 8.87 -6.61 -9.40
CA LYS A 264 9.36 -5.38 -8.75
C LYS A 264 9.63 -4.27 -9.77
N VAL A 265 10.23 -4.60 -10.92
CA VAL A 265 10.47 -3.64 -12.01
C VAL A 265 9.15 -3.10 -12.58
N ILE A 266 8.17 -3.98 -12.85
CA ILE A 266 6.84 -3.57 -13.32
C ILE A 266 6.20 -2.58 -12.34
N VAL A 267 6.25 -2.86 -11.03
CA VAL A 267 5.68 -1.96 -10.02
C VAL A 267 6.44 -0.64 -9.96
N GLN A 268 7.78 -0.64 -9.98
CA GLN A 268 8.59 0.57 -9.96
C GLN A 268 8.35 1.49 -11.15
N ASP A 269 8.15 0.92 -12.34
CA ASP A 269 7.84 1.66 -13.57
C ASP A 269 6.40 2.18 -13.61
N SER A 270 5.54 1.66 -12.75
CA SER A 270 4.10 1.92 -12.79
C SER A 270 3.57 2.69 -11.59
N ILE A 271 4.15 2.56 -10.40
CA ILE A 271 3.66 3.14 -9.14
C ILE A 271 4.84 3.63 -8.31
N ARG A 272 4.78 4.91 -7.92
CA ARG A 272 5.79 5.59 -7.09
C ARG A 272 5.15 6.11 -5.80
N PRO A 273 5.51 5.61 -4.61
CA PRO A 273 4.97 6.09 -3.33
C PRO A 273 5.57 7.47 -3.01
N TYR A 274 4.73 8.43 -2.62
CA TYR A 274 5.20 9.78 -2.25
C TYR A 274 4.60 10.30 -0.94
N GLY A 275 3.66 9.57 -0.33
CA GLY A 275 3.09 9.93 0.95
C GLY A 275 2.68 8.73 1.80
N LEU A 276 2.94 8.82 3.10
CA LEU A 276 2.34 7.97 4.12
C LEU A 276 1.22 8.77 4.79
N LEU A 277 -0.01 8.25 4.76
CA LEU A 277 -1.18 8.92 5.31
C LEU A 277 -1.53 8.31 6.66
N LEU A 278 -1.72 9.15 7.67
CA LEU A 278 -2.18 8.77 9.00
C LEU A 278 -3.47 9.49 9.36
N LYS A 279 -4.44 8.74 9.90
CA LYS A 279 -5.68 9.31 10.42
C LYS A 279 -5.97 8.72 11.79
N GLN A 280 -6.01 9.58 12.80
CA GLN A 280 -6.40 9.17 14.14
C GLN A 280 -7.90 8.81 14.14
N LEU A 281 -8.25 7.74 14.86
CA LEU A 281 -9.63 7.34 15.12
C LEU A 281 -10.20 8.00 16.38
#